data_AF-A0A7V9P309-F1
#
_entry.id   AF-A0A7V9P309-F1
#
_cell.length_a   1.000
_cell.length_b   1.000
_cell.length_c   1.000
_cell.angle_alpha   90.00
_cell.angle_beta   90.00
_cell.angle_gamma   90.00
#
_symmetry.space_group_name_H-M   'P 1'
#
loop_
_entity.id
_entity.type
_entity.pdbx_description
1 polymer ?
#
loop_
_entity_poly.entity_id
_entity_poly.type
_entity_poly.pdbx_seq_one_letter_code
_entity_poly.pdbx_strand_id
1 'polypeptide(L)' 'MSEDEAGRRLQELLARLDGELAGLESTEESEVAVERLAAMADIAREVQAEIDRLRREAPDAHA' A
#
# COMPACT_ATOMS: atom_id res chain seq x y z
N MET A 1 2.68 -9.18 17.95
CA MET A 1 2.73 -9.55 16.52
C MET A 1 4.20 -9.54 16.11
N SER A 2 4.70 -10.56 15.41
CA SER A 2 6.10 -10.57 14.99
C SER A 2 6.31 -9.54 13.88
N GLU A 3 7.48 -8.89 13.84
CA GLU A 3 7.91 -8.01 12.73
C GLU A 3 7.66 -8.63 11.35
N ASP A 4 7.75 -9.96 11.25
CA ASP A 4 7.45 -10.74 10.04
C ASP A 4 6.02 -10.57 9.51
N GLU A 5 5.02 -10.43 10.37
CA GLU A 5 3.61 -10.31 9.96
C GLU A 5 3.28 -8.89 9.49
N ALA A 6 3.87 -7.89 10.15
CA ALA A 6 3.85 -6.49 9.73
C ALA A 6 4.53 -6.28 8.37
N GLY A 7 5.72 -6.86 8.19
CA GLY A 7 6.46 -6.81 6.93
C GLY A 7 5.68 -7.44 5.77
N ARG A 8 5.03 -8.59 6.00
CA ARG A 8 4.17 -9.23 4.97
C ARG A 8 3.02 -8.35 4.54
N ARG A 9 2.30 -7.74 5.47
CA ARG A 9 1.16 -6.89 5.12
C ARG A 9 1.57 -5.68 4.28
N LEU A 10 2.69 -5.03 4.60
CA LEU A 10 3.24 -3.97 3.76
C LEU A 10 3.63 -4.47 2.37
N GLN A 11 4.25 -5.64 2.27
CA GLN A 11 4.61 -6.26 0.98
C GLN A 11 3.37 -6.57 0.13
N GLU A 12 2.30 -7.07 0.73
CA GLU A 12 1.03 -7.32 0.03
C GLU A 12 0.41 -6.03 -0.51
N LEU A 13 0.42 -4.95 0.28
CA LEU A 13 -0.07 -3.65 -0.16
C LEU A 13 0.76 -3.07 -1.31
N LEU A 14 2.08 -3.21 -1.25
CA LEU A 14 2.98 -2.78 -2.33
C LEU A 14 2.76 -3.61 -3.60
N ALA A 15 2.60 -4.93 -3.48
CA ALA A 15 2.30 -5.80 -4.62
C ALA A 15 0.96 -5.44 -5.29
N ARG A 16 -0.07 -5.06 -4.50
CA ARG A 16 -1.34 -4.55 -5.03
C ARG A 16 -1.14 -3.23 -5.78
N LEU A 17 -0.34 -2.31 -5.23
CA LEU A 17 -0.04 -1.03 -5.87
C LEU A 17 0.69 -1.20 -7.21
N ASP A 18 1.68 -2.10 -7.25
CA ASP A 18 2.40 -2.44 -8.48
C ASP A 18 1.47 -3.04 -9.55
N GLY A 19 0.50 -3.86 -9.13
CA GLY A 19 -0.53 -4.41 -10.02
C GLY A 19 -1.42 -3.32 -10.64
N GLU A 20 -1.87 -2.35 -9.85
CA GLU A 20 -2.64 -1.22 -10.38
C GLU A 20 -1.82 -0.32 -11.29
N LEU A 21 -0.54 -0.09 -10.97
CA LEU A 21 0.37 0.67 -11.82
C LEU A 21 0.58 -0.01 -13.18
N ALA A 22 0.85 -1.31 -13.20
CA ALA A 22 0.98 -2.07 -14.46
C ALA A 22 -0.33 -2.05 -15.28
N GLY A 23 -1.47 -2.11 -14.59
CA GLY A 23 -2.78 -1.96 -15.21
C GLY A 23 -2.98 -0.56 -15.81
N LEU A 24 -2.53 0.49 -15.13
CA LEU A 24 -2.63 1.87 -15.59
C LEU A 24 -1.74 2.11 -16.81
N GLU A 25 -0.50 1.61 -16.80
CA GLU A 25 0.44 1.72 -17.92
C GLU A 25 -0.07 1.07 -19.22
N SER A 26 -0.93 0.06 -19.09
CA SER A 26 -1.56 -0.64 -20.23
C SER A 26 -2.95 -0.11 -20.58
N THR A 27 -3.45 0.92 -19.90
CA THR A 27 -4.80 1.45 -20.12
C THR A 27 -4.81 2.58 -21.16
N GLU A 28 -5.61 2.42 -22.21
CA GLU A 28 -5.84 3.45 -23.24
C GLU A 28 -7.09 4.29 -22.98
N GLU A 29 -8.04 3.77 -22.18
CA GLU A 29 -9.32 4.42 -21.87
C GLU A 29 -9.20 5.33 -20.64
N SER A 30 -9.52 6.62 -20.82
CA SER A 30 -9.34 7.62 -19.76
C SER A 30 -10.21 7.37 -18.53
N GLU A 31 -11.42 6.82 -18.68
CA GLU A 31 -12.30 6.48 -17.55
C GLU A 31 -11.69 5.37 -16.69
N VAL A 32 -11.21 4.30 -17.34
CA VAL A 32 -10.52 3.19 -16.68
C VAL A 32 -9.22 3.66 -15.99
N ALA A 33 -8.49 4.61 -16.61
CA ALA A 33 -7.29 5.18 -16.01
C ALA A 33 -7.60 5.94 -14.71
N VAL A 34 -8.70 6.69 -14.67
CA VAL A 34 -9.14 7.40 -13.46
C VAL A 34 -9.55 6.42 -12.36
N GLU A 35 -10.25 5.33 -12.69
CA GLU A 35 -10.61 4.29 -11.71
C GLU A 35 -9.38 3.63 -11.11
N ARG A 36 -8.38 3.30 -11.92
CA ARG A 36 -7.10 2.74 -11.44
C ARG A 36 -6.35 3.72 -10.55
N LEU A 37 -6.26 4.99 -10.93
CA LEU A 37 -5.66 6.03 -10.10
C LEU A 37 -6.38 6.19 -8.76
N ALA A 38 -7.70 6.07 -8.73
CA ALA A 38 -8.48 6.09 -7.49
C ALA A 38 -8.14 4.87 -6.61
N ALA A 39 -8.07 3.68 -7.18
CA ALA A 39 -7.67 2.46 -6.47
C ALA A 39 -6.23 2.56 -5.91
N MET A 40 -5.30 3.11 -6.69
CA MET A 40 -3.93 3.38 -6.22
C MET A 40 -3.91 4.35 -5.03
N ALA A 41 -4.76 5.38 -5.05
CA ALA A 41 -4.87 6.33 -3.94
C ALA A 41 -5.45 5.68 -2.67
N ASP A 42 -6.40 4.75 -2.81
CA ASP A 42 -6.90 3.94 -1.68
C ASP A 42 -5.81 3.05 -1.09
N ILE A 43 -5.06 2.34 -1.93
CA ILE A 43 -3.94 1.48 -1.49
C ILE A 43 -2.87 2.32 -0.79
N ALA A 44 -2.53 3.50 -1.31
CA ALA A 44 -1.58 4.41 -0.67
C ALA A 44 -2.04 4.86 0.73
N ARG A 45 -3.35 5.07 0.93
CA ARG A 45 -3.93 5.35 2.25
C ARG A 45 -3.79 4.15 3.19
N GLU A 46 -4.02 2.93 2.70
CA GLU A 46 -3.83 1.70 3.47
C GLU A 46 -2.36 1.52 3.89
N VAL A 47 -1.40 1.77 2.99
CA VAL A 47 0.04 1.73 3.28
C VAL A 47 0.40 2.75 4.37
N GLN A 48 -0.09 3.98 4.27
CA GLN A 48 0.18 5.01 5.27
C GLN A 48 -0.39 4.62 6.64
N ALA A 49 -1.63 4.11 6.68
CA ALA A 49 -2.26 3.64 7.92
C ALA A 49 -1.48 2.48 8.56
N GLU A 50 -0.94 1.58 7.75
CA GLU A 50 -0.09 0.48 8.19
C GLU A 50 1.22 1.00 8.81
N ILE A 51 1.92 1.89 8.11
CA ILE A 51 3.15 2.53 8.62
C ILE A 51 2.89 3.23 9.96
N ASP A 52 1.80 3.98 10.07
CA ASP A 52 1.46 4.70 11.30
C ASP A 52 1.02 3.75 12.41
N ARG A 53 0.46 2.58 12.09
CA ARG A 53 0.22 1.52 13.09
C ARG A 53 1.55 0.98 13.60
N LEU A 54 2.47 0.61 12.72
CA LEU A 54 3.78 0.06 13.10
C LEU A 54 4.60 1.03 13.92
N ARG A 55 4.58 2.31 13.57
CA ARG A 55 5.24 3.37 14.36
C ARG A 55 4.68 3.49 15.78
N ARG A 56 3.37 3.29 15.96
CA ARG A 56 2.71 3.31 17.28
C ARG A 56 2.96 2.02 18.08
N GLU A 57 3.11 0.89 17.40
CA GLU A 57 3.36 -0.43 17.99
C GLU A 57 4.84 -0.67 18.33
N ALA A 58 5.74 0.21 17.90
CA ALA A 58 7.18 0.15 18.18
C ALA A 58 7.69 1.15 19.26
N PRO A 59 7.07 1.30 20.45
CA PRO A 59 7.51 2.30 21.42
C PRO A 59 8.82 1.95 22.17
N ASP A 60 9.37 0.73 22.10
CA ASP A 60 10.49 0.29 22.98
C ASP A 60 11.76 -0.21 22.27
N ALA A 61 12.11 0.28 21.08
CA ALA A 61 13.36 -0.12 20.43
C ALA A 61 14.59 0.75 20.80
N HIS A 62 14.42 1.92 21.45
CA HIS A 62 15.50 2.90 21.66
C HIS A 62 15.48 3.63 23.03
N ALA A 63 14.92 3.04 24.09
CA ALA A 63 15.00 3.57 25.46
C ALA A 63 16.14 2.93 26.26
#